data_AF-A0A512C8I9-F1
#
_entry.id   AF-A0A512C8I9-F1
#
_cell.length_a   1.000
_cell.length_b   1.000
_cell.length_c   1.000
_cell.angle_alpha   90.00
_cell.angle_beta   90.00
_cell.angle_gamma   90.00
#
_symmetry.space_group_name_H-M   'P 1'
#
loop_
_entity.id
_entity.type
_entity.pdbx_description
1 polymer ?
#
loop_
_entity_poly.entity_id
_entity_poly.type
_entity_poly.pdbx_seq_one_letter_code
_entity_poly.pdbx_strand_id
1 'polypeptide(L)'
;MDFEKLDVELSKIVQLRIKLSEITYADPNYDDIEEELHDLEDDLNEEFGDELEGKLEDIYATLVSDNDVLLPSAYLANKYVPMLPDARGVITYDVQGREGVPIESEQFDGQDVRIVLVPNPTRFVMVINGKSLKDLWRSR
;
A
#
# COMPACT_ATOMS: atom_id res chain seq x y z
N MET A 1 -11.22 -8.70 10.83
CA MET A 1 -9.85 -8.17 10.68
C MET A 1 -9.29 -7.74 12.02
N ASP A 2 -8.10 -8.21 12.37
CA ASP A 2 -7.30 -7.64 13.47
C ASP A 2 -6.49 -6.45 12.95
N PHE A 3 -7.00 -5.24 13.17
CA PHE A 3 -6.37 -4.02 12.64
C PHE A 3 -5.05 -3.66 13.32
N GLU A 4 -4.82 -4.11 14.56
CA GLU A 4 -3.55 -3.85 15.24
C GLU A 4 -2.45 -4.73 14.66
N LYS A 5 -2.76 -6.01 14.44
CA LYS A 5 -1.85 -6.94 13.78
C LYS A 5 -1.54 -6.49 12.35
N LEU A 6 -2.57 -6.14 11.57
CA LEU A 6 -2.40 -5.64 10.21
C LEU A 6 -1.49 -4.39 10.14
N ASP A 7 -1.68 -3.43 11.06
CA ASP A 7 -0.82 -2.25 11.14
C ASP A 7 0.64 -2.61 11.43
N VAL A 8 0.87 -3.58 12.32
CA VAL A 8 2.23 -4.05 12.67
C VAL A 8 2.90 -4.74 11.49
N GLU A 9 2.20 -5.63 10.78
CA GLU A 9 2.76 -6.40 9.68
C GLU A 9 3.02 -5.55 8.45
N LEU A 10 2.05 -4.71 8.05
CA LEU A 10 2.28 -3.74 6.97
C LEU A 10 3.39 -2.75 7.32
N SER A 11 3.55 -2.37 8.59
CA SER A 11 4.67 -1.51 8.99
C SER A 11 6.03 -2.18 8.75
N LYS A 12 6.15 -3.50 8.96
CA LYS A 12 7.39 -4.23 8.67
C LYS A 12 7.68 -4.26 7.17
N ILE A 13 6.68 -4.62 6.37
CA ILE A 13 6.75 -4.62 4.90
C ILE A 13 7.20 -3.25 4.38
N VAL A 14 6.59 -2.17 4.86
CA VAL A 14 6.95 -0.80 4.45
C VAL A 14 8.38 -0.44 4.84
N GLN A 15 8.85 -0.86 6.02
CA GLN A 15 10.23 -0.63 6.44
C GLN A 15 11.23 -1.37 5.53
N LEU A 16 10.95 -2.62 5.13
CA LEU A 16 11.80 -3.36 4.19
C LEU A 16 11.79 -2.71 2.80
N ARG A 17 10.63 -2.26 2.30
CA ARG A 17 10.54 -1.54 1.02
C ARG A 17 11.34 -0.23 1.03
N ILE A 18 11.30 0.53 2.13
CA ILE A 18 12.15 1.72 2.29
C ILE A 18 13.63 1.30 2.25
N LYS A 19 14.02 0.26 2.99
CA LYS A 19 15.41 -0.23 3.03
C LYS A 19 15.90 -0.69 1.65
N LEU A 20 15.09 -1.44 0.90
CA LEU A 20 15.39 -1.84 -0.49
C LEU A 20 15.54 -0.62 -1.40
N SER A 21 14.77 0.45 -1.18
CA SER A 21 14.86 1.68 -1.98
C SER A 21 16.17 2.46 -1.78
N GLU A 22 16.89 2.20 -0.69
CA GLU A 22 18.16 2.85 -0.34
C GLU A 22 19.40 2.08 -0.82
N ILE A 23 19.24 0.81 -1.17
CA ILE A 23 20.32 -0.06 -1.63
C ILE A 23 20.17 -0.40 -3.13
N THR A 24 21.20 -1.02 -3.69
CA THR A 24 21.18 -1.47 -5.08
C THR A 24 21.11 -2.99 -5.15
N TYR A 25 20.73 -3.55 -6.29
CA TYR A 25 20.77 -5.00 -6.55
C TYR A 25 22.14 -5.66 -6.32
N ALA A 26 23.23 -4.88 -6.27
CA ALA A 26 24.56 -5.40 -5.98
C ALA A 26 24.91 -5.42 -4.48
N ASP A 27 24.03 -4.90 -3.61
CA ASP A 27 24.21 -4.96 -2.16
C ASP A 27 24.14 -6.43 -1.70
N PRO A 28 25.08 -6.90 -0.87
CA PRO A 28 25.10 -8.30 -0.43
C PRO A 28 23.87 -8.70 0.38
N ASN A 29 23.10 -7.76 0.93
CA ASN A 29 21.87 -8.05 1.68
C ASN A 29 20.61 -7.89 0.83
N TYR A 30 20.71 -7.57 -0.46
CA TYR A 30 19.53 -7.31 -1.31
C TYR A 30 18.62 -8.54 -1.35
N ASP A 31 19.18 -9.71 -1.67
CA ASP A 31 18.44 -10.96 -1.82
C ASP A 31 17.76 -11.36 -0.50
N ASP A 32 18.46 -11.30 0.63
CA ASP A 32 17.91 -11.62 1.96
C ASP A 32 16.72 -10.71 2.33
N ILE A 33 16.82 -9.41 2.02
CA ILE A 33 15.74 -8.45 2.30
C ILE A 33 14.55 -8.66 1.36
N GLU A 34 14.82 -9.02 0.10
CA GLU A 34 13.76 -9.32 -0.88
C GLU A 34 13.00 -10.60 -0.50
N GLU A 35 13.70 -11.66 -0.09
CA GLU A 35 13.08 -12.91 0.38
C GLU A 35 12.21 -12.66 1.62
N GLU A 36 12.72 -11.94 2.62
CA GLU A 36 11.93 -11.55 3.81
C GLU A 36 10.70 -10.71 3.43
N LEU A 37 10.83 -9.83 2.44
CA LEU A 37 9.70 -9.03 1.96
C LEU A 37 8.63 -9.90 1.29
N HIS A 38 9.02 -10.84 0.44
CA HIS A 38 8.08 -11.74 -0.24
C HIS A 38 7.34 -12.63 0.76
N ASP A 39 8.04 -13.21 1.74
CA ASP A 39 7.42 -14.01 2.80
C ASP A 39 6.34 -13.21 3.56
N LEU A 40 6.64 -11.95 3.91
CA LEU A 40 5.68 -11.08 4.60
C LEU A 40 4.50 -10.66 3.70
N GLU A 41 4.72 -10.49 2.41
CA GLU A 41 3.66 -10.15 1.45
C GLU A 41 2.72 -11.34 1.20
N ASP A 42 3.26 -12.56 1.18
CA ASP A 42 2.47 -13.79 1.13
C ASP A 42 1.66 -13.98 2.42
N ASP A 43 2.28 -13.83 3.60
CA ASP A 43 1.59 -13.87 4.89
C ASP A 43 0.44 -12.84 4.97
N LEU A 44 0.66 -11.62 4.48
CA LEU A 44 -0.36 -10.57 4.41
C LEU A 44 -1.57 -11.01 3.58
N ASN A 45 -1.31 -11.59 2.40
CA ASN A 45 -2.37 -12.05 1.50
C ASN A 45 -3.08 -13.28 2.06
N GLU A 46 -2.37 -14.22 2.67
CA GLU A 46 -2.98 -15.41 3.27
C GLU A 46 -3.87 -15.05 4.46
N GLU A 47 -3.44 -14.11 5.31
CA GLU A 47 -4.16 -13.79 6.54
C GLU A 47 -5.25 -12.73 6.35
N PHE A 48 -4.98 -11.70 5.55
CA PHE A 48 -5.87 -10.54 5.39
C PHE A 48 -6.45 -10.40 3.97
N GLY A 49 -6.07 -11.28 3.04
CA GLY A 49 -6.48 -11.30 1.63
C GLY A 49 -7.96 -11.07 1.43
N ASP A 50 -8.77 -12.06 1.83
CA ASP A 50 -10.22 -12.05 1.64
C ASP A 50 -10.90 -10.77 2.16
N GLU A 51 -10.49 -10.29 3.34
CA GLU A 51 -11.10 -9.11 3.94
C GLU A 51 -10.67 -7.81 3.23
N LEU A 52 -9.40 -7.69 2.82
CA LEU A 52 -8.89 -6.52 2.09
C LEU A 52 -9.36 -6.49 0.64
N GLU A 53 -9.42 -7.64 -0.03
CA GLU A 53 -10.01 -7.78 -1.37
C GLU A 53 -11.47 -7.35 -1.36
N GLY A 54 -12.27 -7.77 -0.38
CA GLY A 54 -13.65 -7.29 -0.25
C GLY A 54 -13.75 -5.77 -0.10
N LYS A 55 -12.77 -5.11 0.54
CA LYS A 55 -12.71 -3.63 0.58
C LYS A 55 -12.28 -3.04 -0.75
N LEU A 56 -11.37 -3.68 -1.47
CA LEU A 56 -10.97 -3.25 -2.81
C LEU A 56 -12.12 -3.39 -3.81
N GLU A 57 -12.91 -4.45 -3.75
CA GLU A 57 -14.12 -4.63 -4.56
C GLU A 57 -15.12 -3.49 -4.33
N ASP A 58 -15.40 -3.14 -3.07
CA ASP A 58 -16.25 -2.00 -2.70
C ASP A 58 -15.70 -0.67 -3.29
N ILE A 59 -14.38 -0.49 -3.22
CA ILE A 59 -13.69 0.69 -3.77
C ILE A 59 -13.81 0.71 -5.30
N TYR A 60 -13.50 -0.39 -5.98
CA TYR A 60 -13.54 -0.49 -7.44
C TYR A 60 -14.95 -0.26 -7.97
N ALA A 61 -15.97 -0.80 -7.30
CA ALA A 61 -17.37 -0.53 -7.63
C ALA A 61 -17.74 0.95 -7.44
N THR A 62 -17.26 1.58 -6.36
CA THR A 62 -17.49 3.02 -6.09
C THR A 62 -16.84 3.91 -7.15
N LEU A 63 -15.63 3.55 -7.56
CA LEU A 63 -14.87 4.28 -8.57
C LEU A 63 -15.34 3.93 -9.99
N VAL A 64 -16.22 2.93 -10.17
CA VAL A 64 -16.64 2.43 -11.49
C VAL A 64 -15.39 2.11 -12.32
N SER A 65 -14.52 1.28 -11.73
CA SER A 65 -13.29 0.82 -12.33
C SER A 65 -13.57 -0.33 -13.31
N ASP A 66 -12.91 -0.32 -14.46
CA ASP A 66 -12.98 -1.42 -15.45
C ASP A 66 -11.90 -2.49 -15.22
N ASN A 67 -10.97 -2.27 -14.28
CA ASN A 67 -9.91 -3.22 -13.96
C ASN A 67 -10.38 -4.30 -12.98
N ASP A 68 -9.74 -5.46 -13.05
CA ASP A 68 -9.86 -6.49 -12.01
C ASP A 68 -9.16 -6.06 -10.71
N VAL A 69 -9.71 -6.50 -9.58
CA VAL A 69 -9.07 -6.35 -8.27
C VAL A 69 -7.88 -7.32 -8.19
N LEU A 70 -6.71 -6.78 -7.84
CA LEU A 70 -5.50 -7.56 -7.56
C LEU A 70 -5.42 -7.98 -6.08
N LEU A 71 -4.45 -8.85 -5.76
CA LEU A 71 -4.10 -9.19 -4.39
C LEU A 71 -3.72 -7.94 -3.57
N PRO A 72 -4.01 -7.88 -2.26
CA PRO A 72 -3.73 -6.70 -1.44
C PRO A 72 -2.27 -6.25 -1.45
N SER A 73 -1.31 -7.18 -1.47
CA SER A 73 0.12 -6.83 -1.52
C SER A 73 0.49 -6.04 -2.79
N ALA A 74 -0.22 -6.21 -3.90
CA ALA A 74 0.04 -5.48 -5.14
C ALA A 74 -0.17 -3.97 -5.01
N TYR A 75 -0.95 -3.53 -4.02
CA TYR A 75 -1.22 -2.11 -3.76
C TYR A 75 -0.18 -1.46 -2.85
N LEU A 76 0.82 -2.19 -2.38
CA LEU A 76 1.95 -1.61 -1.65
C LEU A 76 2.79 -0.73 -2.58
N ALA A 77 3.09 0.49 -2.16
CA ALA A 77 4.02 1.36 -2.88
C ALA A 77 5.44 0.79 -2.88
N ASN A 78 6.24 1.10 -3.89
CA ASN A 78 7.67 0.82 -3.87
C ASN A 78 8.42 1.83 -2.98
N LYS A 79 7.87 3.03 -2.83
CA LYS A 79 8.45 4.09 -2.01
C LYS A 79 7.42 4.72 -1.09
N TYR A 80 7.78 4.80 0.17
CA TYR A 80 7.02 5.49 1.20
C TYR A 80 7.84 6.64 1.78
N VAL A 81 7.17 7.73 2.13
CA VAL A 81 7.77 8.86 2.82
C VAL A 81 7.34 8.80 4.29
N PRO A 82 8.22 8.44 5.23
CA PRO A 82 7.88 8.44 6.65
C PRO A 82 7.66 9.88 7.14
N MET A 83 6.57 10.08 7.86
CA MET A 83 6.24 11.37 8.47
C MET A 83 6.85 11.45 9.88
N LEU A 84 6.83 12.66 10.46
CA LEU A 84 7.22 12.83 11.85
C LEU A 84 6.31 11.99 12.76
N PRO A 85 6.86 11.32 13.79
CA PRO A 85 6.06 10.57 14.74
C PRO A 85 5.00 11.45 15.42
N ASP A 86 3.82 10.89 15.65
CA ASP A 86 2.77 11.56 16.44
C ASP A 86 3.17 11.64 17.94
N ALA A 87 2.29 12.23 18.76
CA ALA A 87 2.53 12.36 20.20
C ALA A 87 2.68 11.01 20.95
N ARG A 88 2.32 9.89 20.32
CA ARG A 88 2.45 8.51 20.84
C ARG A 88 3.66 7.79 20.24
N GLY A 89 4.43 8.46 19.38
CA GLY A 89 5.59 7.89 18.70
C GLY A 89 5.24 7.05 17.46
N VAL A 90 3.99 7.10 16.98
CA VAL A 90 3.56 6.33 15.80
C VAL A 90 4.01 7.06 14.53
N ILE A 91 4.77 6.38 13.68
CA ILE A 91 5.15 6.87 12.36
C ILE A 91 4.05 6.52 11.37
N THR A 92 3.52 7.55 10.72
CA THR A 92 2.61 7.43 9.57
C THR A 92 3.39 7.63 8.28
N TYR A 93 2.85 7.15 7.16
CA TYR A 93 3.52 7.25 5.85
C TYR A 93 2.67 8.03 4.85
N ASP A 94 3.34 8.75 3.96
CA ASP A 94 2.78 9.36 2.76
C ASP A 94 3.34 8.66 1.51
N VAL A 95 2.62 8.79 0.40
CA VAL A 95 2.96 8.18 -0.90
C VAL A 95 2.75 9.21 -2.01
N GLN A 96 3.74 9.35 -2.88
CA GLN A 96 3.79 10.40 -3.90
C GLN A 96 4.29 9.85 -5.23
N GLY A 97 3.95 10.51 -6.32
CA GLY A 97 4.34 10.06 -7.66
C GLY A 97 3.54 8.85 -8.12
N ARG A 98 4.17 7.99 -8.92
CA ARG A 98 3.48 6.90 -9.65
C ARG A 98 3.56 5.58 -8.89
N GLU A 99 3.13 5.62 -7.63
CA GLU A 99 3.12 4.46 -6.72
C GLU A 99 1.76 3.76 -6.71
N GLY A 100 1.74 2.46 -6.41
CA GLY A 100 0.53 1.64 -6.35
C GLY A 100 -0.06 1.27 -7.72
N VAL A 101 -1.25 0.68 -7.66
CA VAL A 101 -1.93 0.06 -8.80
C VAL A 101 -2.71 1.12 -9.58
N PRO A 102 -2.45 1.29 -10.90
CA PRO A 102 -3.26 2.17 -11.73
C PRO A 102 -4.66 1.60 -11.93
N ILE A 103 -5.65 2.48 -11.92
CA ILE A 103 -7.03 2.15 -12.24
C ILE A 103 -7.54 3.02 -13.39
N GLU A 104 -8.37 2.42 -14.22
CA GLU A 104 -9.09 3.04 -15.32
C GLU A 104 -10.56 3.16 -14.91
N SER A 105 -11.07 4.39 -14.96
CA SER A 105 -12.44 4.71 -14.57
C SER A 105 -12.94 5.88 -15.41
N GLU A 106 -14.17 5.76 -15.91
CA GLU A 106 -14.83 6.84 -16.64
C GLU A 106 -15.01 8.12 -15.81
N GLN A 107 -14.97 8.02 -14.47
CA GLN A 107 -15.08 9.19 -13.57
C GLN A 107 -13.84 10.09 -13.62
N PHE A 108 -12.71 9.58 -14.09
CA PHE A 108 -11.41 10.24 -14.03
C PHE A 108 -10.71 10.27 -15.40
N ASP A 109 -11.45 10.56 -16.47
CA ASP A 109 -10.91 10.60 -17.82
C ASP A 109 -9.66 11.51 -17.94
N GLY A 110 -8.61 10.95 -18.56
CA GLY A 110 -7.31 11.59 -18.75
C GLY A 110 -6.47 11.82 -17.48
N GLN A 111 -6.84 11.27 -16.33
CA GLN A 111 -6.06 11.37 -15.08
C GLN A 111 -5.30 10.07 -14.79
N ASP A 112 -4.06 10.16 -14.25
CA ASP A 112 -3.34 8.99 -13.71
C ASP A 112 -3.85 8.75 -12.28
N VAL A 113 -4.84 7.85 -12.13
CA VAL A 113 -5.43 7.47 -10.85
C VAL A 113 -4.83 6.15 -10.39
N ARG A 114 -4.40 6.10 -9.13
CA ARG A 114 -3.82 4.91 -8.51
C ARG A 114 -4.37 4.69 -7.11
N ILE A 115 -4.37 3.43 -6.69
CA ILE A 115 -4.69 3.03 -5.33
C ILE A 115 -3.43 2.50 -4.65
N VAL A 116 -3.20 2.93 -3.41
CA VAL A 116 -2.05 2.54 -2.60
C VAL A 116 -2.51 2.09 -1.22
N LEU A 117 -2.00 0.97 -0.72
CA LEU A 117 -2.17 0.52 0.66
C LEU A 117 -1.12 1.18 1.55
N VAL A 118 -1.54 1.85 2.62
CA VAL A 118 -0.65 2.61 3.52
C VAL A 118 -0.91 2.21 4.97
N PRO A 119 0.11 1.84 5.77
CA PRO A 119 -0.07 1.50 7.18
C PRO A 119 -0.18 2.71 8.11
N ASN A 120 -0.54 2.44 9.36
CA ASN A 120 -0.55 3.37 10.49
C ASN A 120 -1.31 4.69 10.22
N PRO A 121 -2.65 4.67 10.29
CA PRO A 121 -3.48 3.46 10.25
C PRO A 121 -3.59 2.91 8.83
N THR A 122 -3.81 1.61 8.73
CA THR A 122 -4.06 0.89 7.48
C THR A 122 -5.20 1.54 6.70
N ARG A 123 -4.92 1.96 5.47
CA ARG A 123 -5.86 2.65 4.61
C ARG A 123 -5.50 2.46 3.14
N PHE A 124 -6.53 2.44 2.29
CA PHE A 124 -6.37 2.57 0.85
C PHE A 124 -6.46 4.04 0.48
N VAL A 125 -5.43 4.55 -0.19
CA VAL A 125 -5.30 5.96 -0.56
C VAL A 125 -5.39 6.10 -2.06
N MET A 126 -6.20 7.04 -2.52
CA MET A 126 -6.24 7.44 -3.92
C MET A 126 -5.15 8.48 -4.21
N VAL A 127 -4.34 8.18 -5.22
CA VAL A 127 -3.32 9.09 -5.76
C VAL A 127 -3.76 9.53 -7.15
N ILE A 128 -3.83 10.84 -7.40
CA ILE A 128 -4.17 11.40 -8.72
C ILE A 128 -3.02 12.28 -9.20
N ASN A 129 -2.50 11.98 -10.39
CA ASN A 129 -1.37 12.68 -11.00
C ASN A 129 -0.17 12.85 -10.03
N GLY A 130 0.10 11.81 -9.26
CA GLY A 130 1.20 11.74 -8.31
C GLY A 130 0.99 12.48 -6.99
N LYS A 131 -0.22 12.95 -6.69
CA LYS A 131 -0.56 13.55 -5.40
C LYS A 131 -1.56 12.66 -4.66
N SER A 132 -1.22 12.30 -3.42
CA SER A 132 -2.15 11.70 -2.46
C SER A 132 -3.28 12.68 -2.17
N LEU A 133 -4.53 12.22 -2.27
CA LEU A 133 -5.71 13.08 -2.11
C LEU A 133 -6.63 12.64 -0.99
N LYS A 134 -7.10 11.39 -1.02
CA LYS A 134 -8.21 10.94 -0.18
C LYS A 134 -8.05 9.48 0.21
N ASP A 135 -8.35 9.19 1.47
CA ASP A 135 -8.56 7.83 1.95
C ASP A 135 -9.86 7.29 1.35
N LEU A 136 -9.76 6.21 0.56
CA LEU A 136 -10.89 5.46 -0.01
C LEU A 136 -11.50 4.53 1.05
N TRP A 137 -10.65 4.00 1.92
CA TRP A 137 -11.02 3.22 3.09
C TRP A 137 -9.95 3.38 4.16
N ARG A 138 -10.34 3.25 5.44
CA ARG A 138 -9.45 3.35 6.59
C ARG A 138 -9.90 2.40 7.70
N SER A 139 -8.96 1.71 8.34
CA SER A 139 -9.25 0.72 9.38
C SER A 139 -9.79 1.32 10.68
N ARG A 140 -9.41 2.55 11.02
CA ARG A 140 -9.80 3.28 12.25
C ARG A 140 -9.57 4.79 12.20
#